data_AF-A0A950K5M9-F1
#
_entry.id   AF-A0A950K5M9-F1
#
_cell.length_a   1.000
_cell.length_b   1.000
_cell.length_c   1.000
_cell.angle_alpha   90.00
_cell.angle_beta   90.00
_cell.angle_gamma   90.00
#
_symmetry.space_group_name_H-M   'P 1'
#
loop_
_entity.id
_entity.type
_entity.pdbx_description
1 polymer ?
#
loop_
_entity_poly.entity_id
_entity_poly.type
_entity_poly.pdbx_seq_one_letter_code
_entity_poly.pdbx_strand_id
1 'polypeptide(L)'
;MIDPSEEPRKPSSHRTAVFILLAMFVTIAYFGWQVYRTSRLTIVAVTRSGEYRLTASREHPTSCWVRVSGWIDGQAVVEVAGRPAATLGPGNVQWKSAGDTDGRECVLKYAPKSVTLGRLDVEYRIE
;
A
#
# COMPACT_ATOMS: atom_id res chain seq x y z
N MET A 1 14.43 -67.47 4.66
CA MET A 1 13.30 -66.65 4.16
C MET A 1 13.40 -65.31 4.86
N ILE A 2 13.85 -64.28 4.13
CA ILE A 2 13.92 -62.89 4.60
C ILE A 2 12.81 -62.17 3.83
N ASP A 3 11.87 -61.58 4.56
CA ASP A 3 10.69 -60.89 4.00
C ASP A 3 11.13 -59.56 3.36
N PRO A 4 10.84 -59.32 2.07
CA PRO A 4 11.24 -58.11 1.37
C PRO A 4 10.10 -57.08 1.39
N SER A 5 9.83 -56.46 2.54
CA SER A 5 8.93 -55.30 2.61
C SER A 5 9.08 -54.57 3.94
N GLU A 6 10.16 -53.79 4.07
CA GLU A 6 10.26 -52.74 5.09
C GLU A 6 10.60 -51.39 4.43
N GLU A 7 9.70 -50.90 3.60
CA GLU A 7 9.26 -49.51 3.75
C GLU A 7 7.86 -49.59 4.38
N PRO A 8 7.44 -48.72 5.32
CA PRO A 8 7.77 -47.30 5.36
C PRO A 8 7.88 -46.72 6.79
N ARG A 9 8.33 -45.47 6.91
CA ARG A 9 7.65 -44.42 7.71
C ARG A 9 8.51 -43.17 7.72
N LYS A 10 8.24 -42.27 6.77
CA LYS A 10 8.69 -40.88 6.81
C LYS A 10 7.87 -40.17 7.91
N PRO A 11 8.43 -39.82 9.09
CA PRO A 11 7.64 -39.25 10.19
C PRO A 11 7.50 -37.72 10.06
N SER A 12 7.86 -37.13 8.91
CA SER A 12 7.96 -35.68 8.75
C SER A 12 6.64 -34.98 8.44
N SER A 13 5.56 -35.71 8.14
CA SER A 13 4.35 -35.11 7.54
C SER A 13 3.58 -34.20 8.49
N HIS A 14 3.46 -34.54 9.78
CA HIS A 14 2.60 -33.77 10.70
C HIS A 14 3.25 -32.45 11.15
N ARG A 15 4.55 -32.47 11.45
CA ARG A 15 5.28 -31.25 11.86
C ARG A 15 5.39 -30.25 10.72
N THR A 16 5.63 -30.73 9.50
CA THR A 16 5.65 -29.87 8.31
C THR A 16 4.27 -29.30 8.00
N ALA A 17 3.20 -30.09 8.10
CA ALA A 17 1.84 -29.59 7.91
C ALA A 17 1.44 -28.52 8.94
N VAL A 18 1.76 -28.73 10.23
CA VAL A 18 1.51 -27.74 11.29
C VAL A 18 2.31 -26.45 11.04
N PHE A 19 3.56 -26.55 10.62
CA PHE A 19 4.38 -25.39 10.30
C PHE A 19 3.82 -24.59 9.12
N ILE A 20 3.35 -25.27 8.06
CA ILE A 20 2.72 -24.62 6.90
C ILE A 20 1.44 -23.90 7.33
N LEU A 21 0.59 -24.52 8.14
CA LEU A 21 -0.64 -23.90 8.63
C LEU A 21 -0.37 -22.67 9.51
N LEU A 22 0.62 -22.74 10.39
CA LEU A 22 1.08 -21.59 11.18
C LEU A 22 1.60 -20.45 10.29
N ALA A 23 2.44 -20.77 9.31
CA ALA A 23 2.97 -19.79 8.37
C ALA A 23 1.84 -19.13 7.57
N MET A 24 0.86 -19.90 7.08
CA MET A 24 -0.32 -19.36 6.40
C MET A 24 -1.15 -18.45 7.31
N PHE A 25 -1.39 -18.85 8.56
CA PHE A 25 -2.16 -18.04 9.51
C PHE A 25 -1.46 -16.71 9.83
N VAL A 26 -0.16 -16.74 10.09
CA VAL A 26 0.65 -15.52 10.31
C VAL A 26 0.62 -14.63 9.07
N THR A 27 0.71 -15.24 7.88
CA THR A 27 0.64 -14.53 6.61
C THR A 27 -0.71 -13.83 6.43
N ILE A 28 -1.82 -14.54 6.61
CA ILE A 28 -3.17 -13.99 6.51
C ILE A 28 -3.42 -12.91 7.57
N ALA A 29 -3.01 -13.13 8.81
CA ALA A 29 -3.15 -12.15 9.88
C ALA A 29 -2.35 -10.88 9.58
N TYR A 30 -1.11 -11.01 9.10
CA TYR A 30 -0.26 -9.88 8.74
C TYR A 30 -0.83 -9.10 7.54
N PHE A 31 -1.18 -9.78 6.45
CA PHE A 31 -1.74 -9.11 5.27
C PHE A 31 -3.13 -8.53 5.55
N GLY A 32 -3.97 -9.22 6.30
CA GLY A 32 -5.29 -8.72 6.74
C GLY A 32 -5.17 -7.47 7.60
N TRP A 33 -4.20 -7.44 8.52
CA TRP A 33 -3.89 -6.26 9.33
C TRP A 33 -3.41 -5.06 8.50
N GLN A 34 -2.57 -5.31 7.49
CA GLN A 34 -2.09 -4.27 6.56
C GLN A 34 -3.25 -3.67 5.75
N VAL A 35 -4.17 -4.50 5.26
CA VAL A 35 -5.34 -4.03 4.49
C VAL A 35 -6.27 -3.19 5.37
N TYR A 36 -6.53 -3.62 6.61
CA TYR A 36 -7.41 -2.88 7.53
C TYR A 36 -6.91 -1.46 7.84
N ARG A 37 -5.59 -1.23 7.83
CA ARG A 37 -4.98 0.08 8.10
C ARG A 37 -4.79 0.96 6.88
N THR A 38 -5.01 0.43 5.68
CA THR A 38 -4.79 1.17 4.44
C THR A 38 -6.11 1.79 3.98
N SER A 39 -6.14 3.11 3.92
CA SER A 39 -7.28 3.85 3.36
C SER A 39 -7.06 4.09 1.88
N ARG A 40 -8.16 4.18 1.12
CA ARG A 40 -8.13 4.40 -0.33
C ARG A 40 -9.01 5.58 -0.72
N LEU A 41 -8.45 6.46 -1.53
CA LEU A 41 -9.12 7.58 -2.18
C LEU A 41 -9.01 7.41 -3.69
N THR A 42 -10.11 7.59 -4.42
CA THR A 42 -10.11 7.55 -5.89
C THR A 42 -10.43 8.94 -6.42
N ILE A 43 -9.56 9.45 -7.29
CA ILE A 43 -9.69 10.73 -7.99
C ILE A 43 -10.02 10.41 -9.45
N VAL A 44 -11.26 10.68 -9.87
CA VAL A 44 -11.74 10.46 -11.24
C VAL A 44 -12.03 11.80 -11.89
N ALA A 45 -11.63 11.97 -13.16
CA ALA A 45 -11.74 13.23 -13.91
C ALA A 45 -10.97 14.36 -13.22
N VAL A 46 -9.65 14.30 -13.37
CA VAL A 46 -8.72 15.34 -12.92
C VAL A 46 -9.00 16.63 -13.70
N THR A 47 -9.87 17.47 -13.16
CA THR A 47 -10.21 18.76 -13.77
C THR A 47 -9.87 19.94 -12.87
N ARG A 48 -9.48 19.69 -11.61
CA ARG A 48 -9.14 20.73 -10.63
C ARG A 48 -8.04 20.26 -9.68
N SER A 49 -7.18 21.20 -9.27
CA SER A 49 -6.27 20.99 -8.16
C SER A 49 -7.05 20.67 -6.89
N GLY A 50 -6.50 19.79 -6.06
CA GLY A 50 -7.12 19.36 -4.82
C GLY A 50 -6.09 19.22 -3.71
N GLU A 51 -6.47 19.62 -2.52
CA GLU A 51 -5.75 19.30 -1.29
C GLU A 51 -6.57 18.29 -0.50
N TYR A 52 -5.97 17.13 -0.23
CA TYR A 52 -6.60 16.03 0.49
C TYR A 52 -5.96 15.89 1.85
N ARG A 53 -6.75 16.12 2.89
CA ARG A 53 -6.32 15.93 4.27
C ARG A 53 -6.46 14.46 4.65
N LEU A 54 -5.35 13.87 5.05
CA LEU A 54 -5.25 12.50 5.50
C LEU A 54 -5.14 12.52 7.03
N THR A 55 -6.08 11.86 7.71
CA THR A 55 -6.16 11.87 9.18
C THR A 55 -5.74 10.52 9.75
N ALA A 56 -4.91 10.55 10.78
CA ALA A 56 -4.53 9.35 11.51
C ALA A 56 -5.70 8.80 12.33
N SER A 57 -5.79 7.47 12.43
CA SER A 57 -6.67 6.81 13.40
C SER A 57 -6.11 6.81 14.82
N ARG A 58 -4.83 7.19 15.00
CA ARG A 58 -4.10 7.21 16.27
C ARG A 58 -3.83 8.63 16.74
N GLU A 59 -3.73 8.81 18.06
CA GLU A 59 -3.48 10.11 18.68
C GLU A 59 -2.08 10.68 18.38
N HIS A 60 -1.09 9.83 18.10
CA HIS A 60 0.29 10.24 17.83
C HIS A 60 0.88 9.38 16.70
N PRO A 61 0.58 9.69 15.44
CA PRO A 61 1.22 9.00 14.34
C PRO A 61 2.69 9.41 14.22
N THR A 62 3.54 8.46 13.88
CA THR A 62 4.97 8.62 13.66
C THR A 62 5.34 8.48 12.19
N SER A 63 4.50 7.86 11.36
CA SER A 63 4.83 7.66 9.95
C SER A 63 3.64 7.89 9.02
N CYS A 64 3.94 8.40 7.82
CA CYS A 64 3.00 8.51 6.73
C CYS A 64 3.54 7.78 5.50
N TRP A 65 2.69 6.94 4.92
CA TRP A 65 2.91 6.24 3.67
C TRP A 65 1.78 6.58 2.70
N VAL A 66 2.16 6.96 1.48
CA VAL A 66 1.22 7.27 0.39
C VAL A 66 1.70 6.59 -0.87
N ARG A 67 0.77 5.98 -1.61
CA ARG A 67 0.98 5.46 -2.95
C ARG A 67 -0.10 6.04 -3.86
N VAL A 68 0.32 6.58 -5.00
CA VAL A 68 -0.56 7.04 -6.06
C VAL A 68 -0.34 6.15 -7.28
N SER A 69 -1.40 5.62 -7.84
CA SER A 69 -1.34 4.75 -9.02
C SER A 69 -2.51 4.98 -9.95
N GLY A 70 -2.37 4.69 -11.24
CA GLY A 70 -3.46 4.81 -12.20
C GLY A 70 -2.97 5.35 -13.54
N TRP A 71 -3.81 6.14 -14.21
CA TRP A 71 -3.50 6.69 -15.53
C TRP A 71 -3.95 8.14 -15.65
N ILE A 72 -3.12 8.98 -16.28
CA ILE A 72 -3.42 10.38 -16.61
C ILE A 72 -2.99 10.69 -18.05
N ASP A 73 -3.69 11.60 -18.72
CA ASP A 73 -3.39 12.01 -20.10
C ASP A 73 -2.33 13.12 -20.23
N GLY A 74 -2.06 13.82 -19.13
CA GLY A 74 -1.11 14.94 -19.07
C GLY A 74 -0.16 14.84 -17.88
N GLN A 75 0.47 15.97 -17.54
CA GLN A 75 1.41 16.06 -16.44
C GLN A 75 0.75 16.62 -15.18
N ALA A 76 1.10 16.08 -14.01
CA ALA A 76 0.64 16.57 -12.72
C ALA A 76 1.77 16.62 -11.69
N VAL A 77 1.57 17.39 -10.62
CA VAL A 77 2.46 17.44 -9.47
C VAL A 77 1.74 16.88 -8.25
N VAL A 78 2.42 16.00 -7.53
CA VAL A 78 1.99 15.46 -6.23
C VAL A 78 2.96 15.95 -5.17
N GLU A 79 2.41 16.46 -4.07
CA GLU A 79 3.19 16.92 -2.92
C GLU A 79 2.60 16.34 -1.65
N VAL A 80 3.49 16.00 -0.71
CA VAL A 80 3.12 15.58 0.63
C VAL A 80 3.89 16.47 1.59
N ALA A 81 3.22 16.98 2.62
CA ALA A 81 3.84 17.89 3.59
C ALA A 81 5.15 17.33 4.16
N GLY A 82 6.20 18.16 4.18
CA GLY A 82 7.54 17.78 4.64
C GLY A 82 8.37 16.95 3.66
N ARG A 83 7.94 16.84 2.38
CA ARG A 83 8.58 15.97 1.39
C ARG A 83 8.82 16.67 0.07
N PRO A 84 9.80 16.21 -0.73
CA PRO A 84 9.99 16.70 -2.08
C PRO A 84 8.74 16.48 -2.93
N ALA A 85 8.35 17.52 -3.67
CA ALA A 85 7.34 17.43 -4.71
C ALA A 85 7.77 16.43 -5.79
N ALA A 86 6.81 15.68 -6.33
CA ALA A 86 7.04 14.74 -7.40
C ALA A 86 6.18 15.08 -8.60
N THR A 87 6.79 14.97 -9.78
CA THR A 87 6.12 15.22 -11.05
C THR A 87 5.71 13.90 -11.69
N LEU A 88 4.42 13.74 -11.97
CA LEU A 88 3.86 12.60 -12.66
C LEU A 88 3.74 12.93 -14.15
N GLY A 89 4.37 12.11 -14.99
CA GLY A 89 4.23 12.19 -16.44
C GLY A 89 2.92 11.55 -16.94
N PRO A 90 2.56 11.79 -18.21
CA PRO A 90 1.40 11.15 -18.83
C PRO A 90 1.57 9.63 -18.93
N GLY A 91 0.46 8.92 -18.97
CA GLY A 91 0.40 7.47 -19.05
C GLY A 91 0.14 6.79 -17.71
N ASN A 92 0.61 5.56 -17.57
CA ASN A 92 0.46 4.79 -16.34
C ASN A 92 1.41 5.34 -15.28
N VAL A 93 0.84 5.84 -14.19
CA VAL A 93 1.57 6.41 -13.09
C VAL A 93 1.67 5.39 -11.97
N GLN A 94 2.87 5.28 -11.40
CA GLN A 94 3.08 4.72 -10.08
C GLN A 94 4.04 5.62 -9.31
N TRP A 95 3.57 6.13 -8.19
CA TRP A 95 4.35 6.98 -7.30
C TRP A 95 4.12 6.56 -5.85
N LYS A 96 5.17 6.67 -5.03
CA LYS A 96 5.14 6.28 -3.62
C LYS A 96 5.98 7.25 -2.80
N SER A 97 5.54 7.51 -1.58
CA SER A 97 6.27 8.29 -0.58
C SER A 97 6.04 7.68 0.80
N ALA A 98 7.11 7.47 1.55
CA ALA A 98 7.09 6.91 2.91
C ALA A 98 8.09 7.66 3.80
N GLY A 99 7.79 7.85 5.08
CA GLY A 99 8.65 8.64 5.98
C GLY A 99 7.91 9.17 7.20
N ASP A 100 8.63 9.89 8.03
CA ASP A 100 8.13 10.34 9.32
C ASP A 100 7.10 11.47 9.16
N THR A 101 6.24 11.62 10.17
CA THR A 101 5.29 12.73 10.24
C THR A 101 5.20 13.24 11.67
N ASP A 102 5.22 14.56 11.82
CA ASP A 102 5.28 15.21 13.14
C ASP A 102 3.88 15.56 13.69
N GLY A 103 2.80 15.07 13.08
CA GLY A 103 1.45 15.51 13.40
C GLY A 103 0.35 14.53 13.03
N ARG A 104 -0.83 14.73 13.63
CA ARG A 104 -2.05 13.92 13.42
C ARG A 104 -2.62 13.96 12.00
N GLU A 105 -2.20 14.94 11.22
CA GLU A 105 -2.69 15.21 9.87
C GLU A 105 -1.54 15.26 8.88
N CYS A 106 -1.71 14.58 7.74
CA CYS A 106 -0.85 14.71 6.60
C CYS A 106 -1.65 15.29 5.44
N VAL A 107 -1.06 16.20 4.64
CA VAL A 107 -1.74 16.80 3.50
C VAL A 107 -1.11 16.30 2.21
N LEU A 108 -1.93 15.68 1.36
CA LEU A 108 -1.59 15.34 -0.02
C LEU A 108 -2.13 16.43 -0.93
N LYS A 109 -1.24 17.14 -1.61
CA LYS A 109 -1.61 18.11 -2.64
C LYS A 109 -1.45 17.48 -4.01
N TYR A 110 -2.46 17.66 -4.84
CA TYR A 110 -2.44 17.23 -6.23
C TYR A 110 -2.79 18.41 -7.13
N ALA A 111 -1.87 18.74 -8.03
CA ALA A 111 -2.01 19.87 -8.95
C ALA A 111 -1.85 19.38 -10.40
N PRO A 112 -2.92 19.31 -11.20
CA PRO A 112 -2.79 19.06 -12.62
C PRO A 112 -2.09 20.24 -13.31
N LYS A 113 -1.17 19.95 -14.24
CA LYS A 113 -0.55 20.95 -15.13
C LYS A 113 -1.20 20.95 -16.50
N SER A 114 -1.24 19.78 -17.14
CA SER A 114 -1.82 19.60 -18.48
C SER A 114 -2.82 18.44 -18.57
N VAL A 115 -3.24 17.88 -17.42
CA VAL A 115 -4.18 16.77 -17.36
C VAL A 115 -5.60 17.25 -17.67
N THR A 116 -6.28 16.60 -18.61
CA THR A 116 -7.70 16.83 -18.91
C THR A 116 -8.57 15.63 -18.54
N LEU A 117 -7.99 14.44 -18.46
CA LEU A 117 -8.68 13.20 -18.15
C LEU A 117 -7.74 12.23 -17.43
N GLY A 118 -8.27 11.52 -16.44
CA GLY A 118 -7.48 10.57 -15.69
C GLY A 118 -8.22 9.91 -14.55
N ARG A 119 -7.61 8.85 -14.05
CA ARG A 119 -8.02 8.12 -12.86
C ARG A 119 -6.78 7.83 -12.02
N LEU A 120 -6.76 8.35 -10.81
CA LEU A 120 -5.73 8.06 -9.82
C LEU A 120 -6.36 7.41 -8.59
N ASP A 121 -5.79 6.30 -8.18
CA ASP A 121 -6.05 5.61 -6.92
C ASP A 121 -4.91 5.95 -5.96
N VAL A 122 -5.29 6.58 -4.85
CA VAL A 122 -4.41 6.98 -3.76
C VAL A 122 -4.63 6.04 -2.58
N GLU A 123 -3.66 5.20 -2.29
CA GLU A 123 -3.61 4.39 -1.08
C GLU A 123 -2.76 5.13 -0.05
N TYR A 124 -3.21 5.21 1.19
CA TYR A 124 -2.44 5.85 2.25
C TYR A 124 -2.59 5.15 3.59
N ARG A 125 -1.57 5.29 4.42
CA ARG A 125 -1.48 4.79 5.79
C ARG A 125 -0.79 5.83 6.64
N ILE A 126 -1.40 6.18 7.76
CA ILE A 126 -0.80 7.05 8.79
C ILE A 126 -0.82 6.24 10.09
N GLU A 127 0.35 5.96 10.65
CA GLU A 127 0.54 5.06 11.81
C GLU A 127 1.16 5.75 13.00
#